data_AF-A0A7J2YZ29-F1
#
_entry.id   AF-A0A7J2YZ29-F1
#
_cell.length_a   1.000
_cell.length_b   1.000
_cell.length_c   1.000
_cell.angle_alpha   90.00
_cell.angle_beta   90.00
_cell.angle_gamma   90.00
#
_symmetry.space_group_name_H-M   'P 1'
#
loop_
_entity.id
_entity.type
_entity.pdbx_description
1 polymer ?
#
loop_
_entity_poly.entity_id
_entity_poly.type
_entity_poly.pdbx_seq_one_letter_code
_entity_poly.pdbx_strand_id
1 'polypeptide(L)'
;MAYDYLEAIKCQSVSASKAVVTQCRRALQNTCALNGAPNADLIIQIDDLEKRRIINPTLKDMAHTIRMIGNWGAHPQKDTLKEVTYSDASEVLEFTGEFLDEVFVRPARIKNLKTKKGIK
;
A
#
# COMPACT_ATOMS: atom_id res chain seq x y z
N MET A 1 -5.38 -5.39 6.47
CA MET A 1 -5.37 -4.91 5.07
C MET A 1 -6.63 -4.12 4.75
N ALA A 2 -7.78 -4.76 4.48
CA ALA A 2 -9.01 -4.02 4.14
C ALA A 2 -9.43 -3.05 5.25
N TYR A 3 -9.25 -3.45 6.52
CA TYR A 3 -9.56 -2.58 7.66
C TYR A 3 -8.68 -1.32 7.68
N ASP A 4 -7.36 -1.45 7.55
CA ASP A 4 -6.43 -0.30 7.59
C ASP A 4 -6.70 0.65 6.39
N TYR A 5 -6.95 0.13 5.20
CA TYR A 5 -7.27 0.97 4.04
C TYR A 5 -8.63 1.68 4.19
N LEU A 6 -9.65 1.00 4.70
CA LEU A 6 -10.94 1.63 5.01
C LEU A 6 -10.82 2.67 6.11
N GLU A 7 -9.95 2.45 7.10
CA GLU A 7 -9.63 3.43 8.12
C GLU A 7 -8.93 4.66 7.51
N ALA A 8 -8.00 4.47 6.56
CA ALA A 8 -7.39 5.57 5.83
C ALA A 8 -8.42 6.43 5.08
N ILE A 9 -9.41 5.81 4.43
CA ILE A 9 -10.53 6.53 3.77
C ILE A 9 -11.34 7.35 4.80
N LYS A 10 -11.62 6.79 5.98
CA LYS A 10 -12.32 7.52 7.05
C LYS A 10 -11.49 8.68 7.59
N CYS A 11 -10.17 8.52 7.71
CA CYS A 11 -9.27 9.61 8.09
C CYS A 11 -9.24 10.72 7.03
N GLN A 12 -9.32 10.35 5.75
CA GLN A 12 -9.34 11.30 4.64
C GLN A 12 -10.57 12.21 4.69
N SER A 13 -11.75 11.66 5.04
CA SER A 13 -13.01 12.44 5.09
C SER A 13 -13.03 13.52 6.17
N VAL A 14 -12.12 13.44 7.15
CA VAL A 14 -11.94 14.45 8.21
C VAL A 14 -10.60 15.18 8.10
N SER A 15 -9.93 15.07 6.94
CA SER A 15 -8.64 15.73 6.66
C SER A 15 -7.51 15.37 7.65
N ALA A 16 -7.54 14.17 8.22
CA ALA A 16 -6.50 13.69 9.13
C ALA A 16 -5.29 13.11 8.39
N SER A 17 -4.57 13.95 7.63
CA SER A 17 -3.51 13.55 6.69
C SER A 17 -2.45 12.60 7.27
N LYS A 18 -1.99 12.84 8.50
CA LYS A 18 -1.02 11.96 9.19
C LYS A 18 -1.57 10.57 9.44
N ALA A 19 -2.85 10.48 9.81
CA ALA A 19 -3.51 9.21 10.04
C ALA A 19 -3.70 8.45 8.72
N VAL A 20 -4.08 9.15 7.64
CA VAL A 20 -4.20 8.57 6.29
C VAL A 20 -2.91 7.85 5.89
N VAL A 21 -1.78 8.56 5.85
CA VAL A 21 -0.51 7.98 5.38
C VAL A 21 0.00 6.87 6.31
N THR A 22 -0.28 6.97 7.62
CA THR A 22 0.04 5.91 8.59
C THR A 22 -0.76 4.64 8.32
N GLN A 23 -2.06 4.77 8.06
CA GLN A 23 -2.94 3.64 7.78
C GLN A 23 -2.64 3.01 6.41
N CYS A 24 -2.29 3.82 5.40
CA CYS A 24 -1.82 3.33 4.11
C CYS A 24 -0.55 2.45 4.25
N ARG A 25 0.44 2.90 5.04
CA ARG A 25 1.63 2.10 5.33
C ARG A 25 1.30 0.78 6.03
N ARG A 26 0.36 0.80 6.99
CA ARG A 26 -0.11 -0.42 7.68
C ARG A 26 -0.82 -1.38 6.72
N ALA A 27 -1.66 -0.86 5.84
CA ALA A 27 -2.31 -1.64 4.78
C ALA A 27 -1.28 -2.31 3.86
N LEU A 28 -0.23 -1.58 3.47
CA LEU A 28 0.88 -2.10 2.66
C LEU A 28 1.64 -3.21 3.38
N GLN A 29 2.03 -3.02 4.65
CA GLN A 29 2.73 -4.05 5.43
C GLN A 29 1.88 -5.33 5.59
N ASN A 30 0.59 -5.16 5.85
CA ASN A 30 -0.34 -6.29 5.90
C ASN A 30 -0.47 -6.99 4.54
N THR A 31 -0.41 -6.24 3.43
CA THR A 31 -0.41 -6.81 2.07
C THR A 31 0.84 -7.65 1.81
N CYS A 32 2.02 -7.17 2.21
CA CYS A 32 3.25 -7.95 2.12
C CYS A 32 3.17 -9.24 2.92
N ALA A 33 2.70 -9.17 4.17
CA ALA A 33 2.54 -10.35 5.04
C ALA A 33 1.56 -11.38 4.43
N LEU A 34 0.43 -10.93 3.87
CA LEU A 34 -0.54 -11.82 3.21
C LEU A 34 0.03 -12.51 1.96
N ASN A 35 1.01 -11.89 1.30
CA ASN A 35 1.73 -12.47 0.16
C ASN A 35 2.94 -13.32 0.59
N GLY A 36 3.09 -13.57 1.89
CA GLY A 36 4.13 -14.43 2.46
C GLY A 36 5.51 -13.80 2.44
N ALA A 37 5.60 -12.47 2.57
CA ALA A 37 6.86 -11.79 2.84
C ALA A 37 7.47 -12.25 4.17
N PRO A 38 8.80 -12.23 4.33
CA PRO A 38 9.44 -12.57 5.60
C PRO A 38 9.05 -11.59 6.72
N ASN A 39 9.12 -12.05 7.97
CA ASN A 39 8.95 -11.18 9.13
C ASN A 39 10.19 -10.29 9.33
N ALA A 40 10.29 -9.23 8.53
CA ALA A 40 11.38 -8.28 8.50
C ALA A 40 10.85 -6.84 8.31
N ASP A 41 11.76 -5.86 8.24
CA ASP A 41 11.38 -4.48 7.96
C ASP A 41 10.63 -4.32 6.63
N LEU A 42 9.71 -3.37 6.57
CA LEU A 42 8.82 -3.19 5.41
C LEU A 42 9.59 -2.96 4.10
N ILE A 43 10.79 -2.38 4.14
CA ILE A 43 11.67 -2.28 2.96
C ILE A 43 12.03 -3.67 2.41
N ILE A 44 12.46 -4.59 3.28
CA ILE A 44 12.82 -5.97 2.93
C ILE A 44 11.60 -6.73 2.43
N GLN A 45 10.44 -6.49 3.04
CA GLN A 45 9.19 -7.12 2.61
C GLN A 45 8.79 -6.72 1.19
N ILE A 46 8.88 -5.42 0.85
CA ILE A 46 8.59 -4.91 -0.50
C ILE A 46 9.58 -5.50 -1.52
N ASP A 47 10.87 -5.55 -1.17
CA ASP A 47 11.91 -6.12 -2.02
C ASP A 47 11.69 -7.62 -2.29
N ASP A 48 11.22 -8.39 -1.30
CA ASP A 48 10.88 -9.81 -1.46
C ASP A 48 9.74 -10.03 -2.47
N LEU A 49 8.70 -9.19 -2.41
CA LEU A 49 7.56 -9.27 -3.33
C LEU A 49 8.01 -9.04 -4.79
N GLU A 50 8.88 -8.07 -5.04
CA GLU A 50 9.40 -7.79 -6.39
C GLU A 50 10.36 -8.91 -6.85
N LYS A 51 11.26 -9.36 -5.98
CA LYS A 51 12.17 -10.48 -6.26
C LYS A 51 11.43 -11.75 -6.66
N ARG A 52 10.27 -12.01 -6.05
CA ARG A 52 9.37 -13.13 -6.36
C ARG A 52 8.39 -12.84 -7.49
N ARG A 53 8.47 -11.65 -8.10
CA ARG A 53 7.61 -11.17 -9.20
C ARG A 53 6.12 -11.15 -8.85
N ILE A 54 5.79 -10.95 -7.57
CA ILE A 54 4.41 -10.69 -7.12
C ILE A 54 4.01 -9.28 -7.52
N ILE A 55 4.96 -8.35 -7.46
CA ILE A 55 4.83 -6.99 -7.96
C ILE A 55 5.93 -6.73 -9.00
N ASN A 56 5.71 -5.75 -9.88
CA ASN A 56 6.68 -5.28 -10.85
C ASN A 56 7.52 -4.10 -10.27
N PRO A 57 8.59 -3.66 -10.96
CA PRO A 57 9.42 -2.55 -10.48
C PRO A 57 8.65 -1.25 -10.21
N THR A 58 7.65 -0.91 -11.03
CA THR A 58 6.82 0.28 -10.83
C THR A 58 6.01 0.21 -9.53
N LEU A 59 5.40 -0.94 -9.24
CA LEU A 59 4.67 -1.16 -7.99
C LEU A 59 5.61 -1.21 -6.78
N LYS A 60 6.86 -1.64 -6.95
CA LYS A 60 7.89 -1.55 -5.91
C LYS A 60 8.20 -0.09 -5.56
N ASP A 61 8.41 0.77 -6.56
CA ASP A 61 8.68 2.19 -6.34
C ASP A 61 7.50 2.90 -5.67
N MET A 62 6.28 2.57 -6.10
CA MET A 62 5.04 3.03 -5.47
C MET A 62 4.96 2.58 -3.99
N ALA A 63 5.22 1.30 -3.71
CA ALA A 63 5.23 0.76 -2.36
C ALA A 63 6.29 1.42 -1.46
N HIS A 64 7.49 1.67 -1.99
CA HIS A 64 8.52 2.41 -1.26
C HIS A 64 8.10 3.86 -0.99
N THR A 65 7.42 4.51 -1.93
CA THR A 65 6.87 5.87 -1.75
C THR A 65 5.85 5.91 -0.61
N ILE A 66 4.88 5.00 -0.62
CA ILE A 66 3.89 4.85 0.47
C ILE A 66 4.59 4.60 1.82
N ARG A 67 5.59 3.71 1.85
CA ARG A 67 6.39 3.42 3.05
C ARG A 67 7.10 4.66 3.58
N MET A 68 7.74 5.45 2.72
CA MET A 68 8.50 6.63 3.12
C MET A 68 7.59 7.71 3.69
N ILE A 69 6.52 8.08 2.97
CA ILE A 69 5.58 9.11 3.43
C ILE A 69 4.82 8.64 4.68
N GLY A 70 4.44 7.37 4.75
CA GLY A 70 3.81 6.80 5.93
C GLY A 70 4.71 6.77 7.17
N ASN A 71 6.04 6.67 7.01
CA ASN A 71 6.97 6.82 8.14
C ASN A 71 6.92 8.24 8.72
N TRP A 72 6.77 9.27 7.87
CA TRP A 72 6.62 10.67 8.32
C TRP A 72 5.35 10.89 9.13
N GLY A 73 4.25 10.19 8.80
CA GLY A 73 3.02 10.24 9.61
C GLY A 73 3.16 9.63 11.01
N ALA A 74 4.08 8.67 11.18
CA ALA A 74 4.17 7.81 12.36
C ALA A 74 5.27 8.18 13.37
N HIS A 75 6.36 8.84 12.95
CA HIS A 75 7.51 9.10 13.81
C HIS A 75 7.72 10.59 14.08
N PRO A 76 7.44 11.11 15.31
CA PRO A 76 7.51 12.53 15.64
C PRO A 76 8.93 13.14 15.75
N GLN A 77 9.98 12.32 15.77
CA GLN A 77 11.35 12.73 16.13
C GLN A 77 12.37 12.60 14.98
N LYS A 78 11.98 11.97 13.87
CA LYS A 78 12.74 11.89 12.62
C LYS A 78 11.83 12.50 11.55
N ASP A 79 12.32 13.49 10.82
CA ASP A 79 11.69 14.10 9.64
C ASP A 79 10.63 15.19 9.84
N THR A 80 10.47 15.92 8.76
CA THR A 80 9.60 17.02 8.36
C THR A 80 8.08 16.76 8.55
N LEU A 81 7.64 16.25 9.71
CA LEU A 81 6.23 15.98 10.06
C LEU A 81 5.25 17.15 9.88
N LYS A 82 5.76 18.39 9.74
CA LYS A 82 4.94 19.56 9.44
C LYS A 82 4.48 19.60 7.97
N GLU A 83 5.00 18.72 7.10
CA GLU A 83 4.87 18.83 5.65
C GLU A 83 3.91 17.84 4.99
N VAL A 84 3.35 16.84 5.69
CA VAL A 84 2.34 15.96 5.07
C VAL A 84 1.07 16.77 4.83
N THR A 85 0.92 17.25 3.60
CA THR A 85 -0.24 18.02 3.17
C THR A 85 -1.44 17.11 2.95
N TYR A 86 -2.62 17.71 2.77
CA TYR A 86 -3.79 16.98 2.31
C TYR A 86 -3.56 16.35 0.92
N SER A 87 -2.82 17.04 0.04
CA SER A 87 -2.49 16.55 -1.29
C SER A 87 -1.63 15.28 -1.22
N ASP A 88 -0.58 15.30 -0.39
CA ASP A 88 0.30 14.13 -0.21
C ASP A 88 -0.48 12.93 0.34
N ALA A 89 -1.36 13.18 1.31
CA ALA A 89 -2.21 12.14 1.89
C ALA A 89 -3.19 11.55 0.86
N SER A 90 -3.77 12.40 0.01
CA SER A 90 -4.66 11.97 -1.07
C SER A 90 -3.92 11.09 -2.08
N GLU A 91 -2.74 11.51 -2.52
CA GLU A 91 -1.91 10.75 -3.47
C GLU A 91 -1.51 9.38 -2.89
N VAL A 92 -1.07 9.35 -1.63
CA VAL A 92 -0.72 8.10 -0.95
C VAL A 92 -1.92 7.17 -0.80
N LEU A 93 -3.12 7.71 -0.55
CA LEU A 93 -4.34 6.93 -0.48
C LEU A 93 -4.70 6.31 -1.84
N GLU A 94 -4.54 7.07 -2.92
CA GLU A 94 -4.77 6.60 -4.29
C GLU A 94 -3.76 5.50 -4.68
N PHE A 95 -2.46 5.75 -4.49
CA PHE A 95 -1.42 4.74 -4.72
C PHE A 95 -1.65 3.47 -3.91
N THR A 96 -2.11 3.58 -2.67
CA THR A 96 -2.44 2.40 -1.86
C THR A 96 -3.61 1.63 -2.47
N GLY A 97 -4.62 2.31 -3.00
CA GLY A 97 -5.73 1.69 -3.72
C GLY A 97 -5.28 0.98 -5.00
N GLU A 98 -4.46 1.63 -5.81
CA GLU A 98 -3.89 1.06 -7.04
C GLU A 98 -3.03 -0.18 -6.75
N PHE A 99 -2.19 -0.11 -5.72
CA PHE A 99 -1.37 -1.24 -5.29
C PHE A 99 -2.23 -2.43 -4.87
N LEU A 100 -3.30 -2.20 -4.09
CA LEU A 100 -4.25 -3.26 -3.70
C LEU A 100 -5.02 -3.83 -4.90
N ASP A 101 -5.41 -2.98 -5.85
CA ASP A 101 -6.10 -3.40 -7.08
C ASP A 101 -5.20 -4.31 -7.92
N GLU A 102 -3.93 -3.95 -8.12
CA GLU A 102 -2.95 -4.74 -8.87
C GLU A 102 -2.58 -6.06 -8.16
N VAL A 103 -2.44 -6.05 -6.83
CA VAL A 103 -2.04 -7.27 -6.09
C VAL A 103 -3.18 -8.27 -5.91
N PHE A 104 -4.43 -7.81 -5.74
CA PHE A 104 -5.55 -8.70 -5.41
C PHE A 104 -6.68 -8.70 -6.43
N VAL A 105 -7.15 -7.53 -6.82
CA VAL A 105 -8.41 -7.40 -7.58
C VAL A 105 -8.21 -7.80 -9.03
N ARG A 106 -7.18 -7.29 -9.71
CA ARG A 106 -6.89 -7.61 -11.11
C ARG A 106 -6.55 -9.09 -11.30
N PRO A 107 -5.68 -9.72 -10.51
CA PRO A 107 -5.43 -11.15 -10.60
C PRO A 107 -6.70 -11.98 -10.42
N ALA A 108 -7.56 -11.63 -9.45
CA ALA A 108 -8.83 -12.30 -9.24
C ALA A 108 -9.80 -12.12 -10.43
N ARG A 109 -9.90 -10.91 -10.98
CA ARG A 109 -10.73 -10.61 -12.17
C ARG A 109 -10.25 -11.36 -13.40
N ILE A 110 -8.94 -11.40 -13.65
CA ILE A 110 -8.34 -12.16 -14.76
C ILE A 110 -8.64 -13.65 -14.60
N LYS A 111 -8.40 -14.22 -13.42
CA LYS A 111 -8.71 -15.63 -13.12
C LYS A 111 -10.18 -15.94 -13.38
N ASN A 112 -11.08 -15.10 -12.85
CA ASN A 112 -12.52 -15.26 -13.05
C ASN A 112 -12.93 -15.20 -14.52
N LEU A 113 -12.35 -14.28 -15.29
CA LEU A 113 -12.63 -14.17 -16.72
C LEU A 113 -12.11 -15.38 -17.50
N LYS A 114 -10.88 -15.84 -17.20
CA LYS A 114 -10.31 -17.06 -17.79
C LYS A 114 -11.19 -18.28 -17.52
N THR A 115 -11.61 -18.48 -16.27
CA THR A 115 -12.53 -19.57 -15.89
C THR A 115 -13.86 -19.46 -16.65
N LYS A 116 -14.47 -18.27 -16.71
CA LYS A 116 -15.72 -18.04 -17.46
C LYS A 116 -15.59 -18.31 -18.96
N LYS A 117 -14.41 -18.10 -19.54
CA LYS A 117 -14.13 -18.28 -20.97
C LYS A 117 -13.47 -19.61 -21.33
N GLY A 118 -13.19 -20.47 -20.34
CA GLY A 118 -12.46 -21.73 -20.55
C GLY A 118 -11.01 -21.55 -21.04
N ILE A 119 -10.41 -20.38 -20.79
CA ILE A 119 -9.03 -20.09 -21.15
C ILE A 119 -8.12 -20.69 -20.08
N LYS A 120 -7.19 -21.55 -20.49
CA LYS A 120 -6.18 -22.14 -19.61
C LYS A 120 -5.12 -21.11 -19.20
#